data_AF-A0A9E0ZHM1-F1
#
_entry.id   AF-A0A9E0ZHM1-F1
#
_cell.length_a   1.000
_cell.length_b   1.000
_cell.length_c   1.000
_cell.angle_alpha   90.00
_cell.angle_beta   90.00
_cell.angle_gamma   90.00
#
_symmetry.space_group_name_H-M   'P 1'
#
loop_
_entity.id
_entity.type
_entity.pdbx_description
1 polymer ?
#
loop_
_entity_poly.entity_id
_entity_poly.type
_entity_poly.pdbx_seq_one_letter_code
_entity_poly.pdbx_strand_id
1 'polypeptide(L)'
;MKKENLALVLSGIAILISIIAICISCPHKAELGFDYQGVLVGILSLLVTALIGWNIYTIIDIKSTRDKIDEISTGASFMVQKNMAVSESTNWMIYHYLLLEKDPLGLEYRFLYHGVACLFHTSQFSDITTCNAIVKGLLESIVNPNSITITKNGKNEILKLLSNVKHTDKIEGYLELLNRIALVNVR
;
A
#
# COMPACT_ATOMS: atom_id res chain seq x y z
N MET A 1 38.88 -4.73 1.73
CA MET A 1 38.44 -3.60 2.60
C MET A 1 37.63 -2.62 1.75
N LYS A 2 36.34 -2.45 2.04
CA LYS A 2 35.42 -1.58 1.27
C LYS A 2 35.92 -0.13 1.27
N LYS A 3 35.74 0.59 0.16
CA LYS A 3 36.13 2.01 -0.03
C LYS A 3 35.64 2.93 1.11
N GLU A 4 34.52 2.58 1.73
CA GLU A 4 33.95 3.25 2.90
C GLU A 4 34.89 3.25 4.13
N ASN A 5 35.58 2.13 4.39
CA ASN A 5 36.54 2.04 5.51
C ASN A 5 37.79 2.88 5.26
N LEU A 6 38.20 3.03 4.00
CA LEU A 6 39.37 3.83 3.63
C LEU A 6 39.07 5.33 3.73
N ALA A 7 37.85 5.75 3.36
CA ALA A 7 37.39 7.13 3.55
C ALA A 7 37.28 7.52 5.03
N LEU A 8 36.80 6.61 5.88
CA LEU A 8 36.75 6.83 7.34
C LEU A 8 38.14 7.00 7.95
N VAL A 9 39.11 6.17 7.54
CA VAL A 9 40.50 6.28 8.02
C VAL A 9 41.15 7.57 7.55
N LEU A 10 40.94 7.98 6.29
CA LEU A 10 41.50 9.21 5.75
C LEU A 10 40.90 10.47 6.43
N SER A 11 39.60 10.43 6.71
CA SER A 11 38.90 11.49 7.45
C SER A 11 39.45 11.61 8.89
N GLY A 12 39.71 10.49 9.56
CA GLY A 12 40.32 10.48 10.89
C GLY A 12 41.71 11.12 10.91
N ILE A 13 42.55 10.83 9.91
CA ILE A 13 43.89 11.40 9.78
C ILE A 13 43.83 12.91 9.52
N ALA A 14 42.92 13.37 8.65
CA ALA A 14 42.76 14.79 8.33
C ALA A 14 42.34 15.61 9.55
N ILE A 15 41.40 15.10 10.36
CA ILE A 15 40.97 15.75 11.61
C ILE A 15 42.15 15.86 12.59
N LEU A 16 42.96 14.81 12.71
CA LEU A 16 44.13 14.80 13.59
C LEU A 16 45.14 15.88 13.20
N ILE A 17 45.44 16.02 11.90
CA ILE A 17 46.37 17.02 11.37
C ILE A 17 45.81 18.44 11.56
N SER A 18 44.51 18.67 11.37
CA SER A 18 43.88 19.96 11.63
C SER A 18 43.97 20.37 13.10
N ILE A 19 43.78 19.44 14.04
CA ILE A 19 43.93 19.72 15.48
C ILE A 19 45.38 20.11 15.79
N ILE A 20 46.36 19.35 15.28
CA ILE A 20 47.79 19.63 15.47
C ILE A 20 48.16 21.01 14.89
N ALA A 21 47.65 21.35 13.70
CA ALA A 21 47.90 22.64 13.06
C ALA A 21 47.35 23.82 13.89
N ILE A 22 46.13 23.69 14.43
CA ILE A 22 45.52 24.72 15.30
C ILE A 22 46.31 24.90 16.59
N CYS A 23 46.79 23.80 17.20
CA CYS A 23 47.63 23.82 18.39
C CYS A 23 48.97 24.56 18.16
N ILE A 24 49.54 24.47 16.96
CA ILE A 24 50.79 25.15 16.60
C ILE A 24 50.54 26.62 16.21
N SER A 25 49.46 26.91 15.48
CA SER A 25 49.18 28.26 14.98
C SER A 25 48.58 29.22 16.02
N CYS A 26 47.96 28.70 17.09
CA CYS A 26 47.36 29.52 18.15
C CYS A 26 47.97 29.21 19.54
N PRO A 27 49.28 29.49 19.75
CA PRO A 27 49.92 29.29 21.04
C PRO A 27 49.29 30.22 22.09
N HIS A 28 49.09 29.71 23.30
CA HIS A 28 48.55 30.50 24.42
C HIS A 28 49.47 31.70 24.70
N LYS A 29 49.02 32.92 24.35
CA LYS A 29 49.70 34.16 24.71
C LYS A 29 49.08 34.70 25.99
N ALA A 30 49.84 34.69 27.08
CA ALA A 30 49.42 35.11 28.41
C ALA A 30 49.10 36.62 28.57
N GLU A 31 49.20 37.42 27.50
CA GLU A 31 49.04 38.89 27.55
C GLU A 31 47.58 39.39 27.42
N LEU A 32 46.63 38.53 27.03
CA LEU A 32 45.22 38.87 27.08
C LEU A 32 44.60 38.19 28.30
N GLY A 33 44.23 38.97 29.33
CA GLY A 33 43.58 38.49 30.57
C GLY A 33 42.18 37.89 30.40
N PHE A 34 41.81 37.47 29.18
CA PHE A 34 40.52 36.88 28.82
C PHE A 34 40.74 35.53 28.12
N ASP A 35 40.14 34.46 28.65
CA ASP A 35 40.27 33.10 28.13
C ASP A 35 39.39 32.85 26.89
N TYR A 36 39.84 33.40 25.76
CA TYR A 36 39.18 33.23 24.46
C TYR A 36 39.21 31.78 23.96
N GLN A 37 40.22 30.99 24.37
CA GLN A 37 40.34 29.58 24.00
C GLN A 37 39.24 28.76 24.69
N GLY A 38 38.98 29.01 25.98
CA GLY A 38 37.87 28.42 26.72
C GLY A 38 36.50 28.73 26.10
N VAL A 39 36.28 29.99 25.67
CA VAL A 39 35.03 30.38 25.00
C VAL A 39 34.84 29.67 23.66
N LEU A 40 35.90 29.56 22.84
CA LEU A 40 35.84 28.83 21.57
C LEU A 40 35.56 27.34 21.78
N VAL A 41 36.22 26.71 22.76
CA VAL A 41 35.98 25.30 23.11
C VAL A 41 34.55 25.13 23.67
N GLY A 42 34.05 26.08 24.43
CA GLY A 42 32.67 26.11 24.93
C GLY A 42 31.63 26.14 23.80
N ILE A 43 31.78 27.06 22.84
CA ILE A 43 30.88 27.16 21.69
C ILE A 43 30.98 25.91 20.81
N LEU A 44 32.21 25.43 20.55
CA LEU A 44 32.44 24.25 19.73
C LEU A 44 31.82 23.00 20.38
N SER A 45 31.98 22.82 21.69
CA SER A 45 31.39 21.68 22.40
C SER A 45 29.86 21.72 22.35
N LEU A 46 29.23 22.88 22.54
CA LEU A 46 27.78 23.04 22.42
C LEU A 46 27.28 22.70 21.02
N LEU A 47 27.98 23.17 19.99
CA LEU A 47 27.63 22.91 18.59
C LEU A 47 27.78 21.43 18.24
N VAL A 48 28.86 20.78 18.66
CA VAL A 48 29.08 19.35 18.46
C VAL A 48 28.02 18.52 19.18
N THR A 49 27.67 18.86 20.42
CA THR A 49 26.60 18.16 21.16
C THR A 49 25.25 18.28 20.46
N ALA A 50 24.89 19.47 19.98
CA ALA A 50 23.66 19.67 19.22
C ALA A 50 23.66 18.85 17.91
N LEU A 51 24.80 18.80 17.21
CA LEU A 51 24.94 18.05 15.97
C LEU A 51 24.84 16.53 16.20
N ILE A 52 25.44 16.01 17.27
CA ILE A 52 25.33 14.60 17.64
C ILE A 52 23.89 14.27 18.02
N GLY A 53 23.23 15.12 18.83
CA GLY A 53 21.82 14.96 19.18
C GLY A 53 20.92 14.90 17.95
N TRP A 54 21.12 15.80 16.99
CA TRP A 54 20.37 15.82 15.72
C TRP A 54 20.60 14.57 14.86
N ASN A 55 21.86 14.10 14.77
CA ASN A 55 22.19 12.88 14.03
C ASN A 55 21.54 11.63 14.66
N ILE A 56 21.57 11.52 16.00
CA ILE A 56 20.91 10.43 16.72
C ILE A 56 19.40 10.46 16.48
N TYR A 57 18.77 11.64 16.61
CA TYR A 57 17.36 11.82 16.33
C TYR A 57 16.99 11.36 14.91
N THR A 58 17.76 11.81 13.91
CA THR A 58 17.55 11.47 12.50
C THR A 58 17.64 9.96 12.26
N ILE A 59 18.62 9.27 12.85
CA ILE A 59 18.77 7.81 12.70
C ILE A 59 17.58 7.07 13.31
N ILE A 60 17.13 7.49 14.49
CA ILE A 60 15.98 6.89 15.18
C ILE A 60 14.70 7.08 14.36
N ASP A 61 14.47 8.29 13.85
CA ASP A 61 13.30 8.63 13.04
C ASP A 61 13.25 7.84 11.72
N ILE A 62 14.40 7.72 11.04
CA ILE A 62 14.52 6.88 9.83
C ILE A 62 14.21 5.42 10.15
N LYS A 63 14.69 4.88 11.27
CA LYS A 63 14.39 3.49 11.66
C LYS A 63 12.91 3.29 11.94
N SER A 64 12.30 4.17 12.73
CA SER A 64 10.85 4.10 13.01
C SER A 64 10.02 4.21 11.73
N THR A 65 10.42 5.08 10.80
CA THR A 65 9.76 5.23 9.50
C THR A 65 9.91 3.96 8.66
N ARG A 66 11.10 3.34 8.63
CA ARG A 66 11.33 2.06 7.94
C ARG A 66 10.49 0.93 8.52
N ASP A 67 10.42 0.80 9.83
CA ASP A 67 9.63 -0.25 10.49
C ASP A 67 8.14 -0.11 10.16
N LYS A 68 7.61 1.11 10.16
CA LYS A 68 6.22 1.40 9.72
C LYS A 68 5.99 1.07 8.24
N ILE A 69 6.95 1.42 7.37
CA ILE A 69 6.86 1.10 5.94
C ILE A 69 6.90 -0.41 5.72
N ASP A 70 7.74 -1.14 6.46
CA ASP A 70 7.85 -2.59 6.37
C ASP A 70 6.58 -3.28 6.86
N GLU A 71 5.97 -2.77 7.94
CA GLU A 71 4.67 -3.24 8.43
C GLU A 71 3.56 -3.01 7.40
N ILE A 72 3.49 -1.82 6.79
CA ILE A 72 2.52 -1.49 5.73
C ILE A 72 2.75 -2.38 4.50
N SER A 73 4.00 -2.56 4.09
CA SER A 73 4.40 -3.39 2.95
C SER A 73 4.02 -4.86 3.19
N THR A 74 4.35 -5.40 4.37
CA THR A 74 4.02 -6.76 4.76
C THR A 74 2.50 -6.95 4.84
N GLY A 75 1.78 -6.00 5.44
CA GLY A 75 0.32 -6.00 5.51
C GLY A 75 -0.33 -5.96 4.12
N ALA A 76 0.17 -5.11 3.22
CA ALA A 76 -0.28 -5.02 1.84
C ALA A 76 -0.05 -6.33 1.08
N SER A 77 1.16 -6.91 1.17
CA SER A 77 1.49 -8.21 0.57
C SER A 77 0.60 -9.33 1.10
N PHE A 78 0.36 -9.37 2.41
CA PHE A 78 -0.54 -10.34 3.03
C PHE A 78 -1.97 -10.21 2.51
N MET A 79 -2.50 -8.98 2.41
CA MET A 79 -3.84 -8.74 1.85
C MET A 79 -3.93 -9.16 0.38
N VAL A 80 -2.90 -8.87 -0.43
CA VAL A 80 -2.84 -9.30 -1.83
C VAL A 80 -2.85 -10.83 -1.91
N GLN A 81 -1.97 -11.52 -1.17
CA GLN A 81 -1.92 -12.98 -1.17
C GLN A 81 -3.22 -13.61 -0.69
N LYS A 82 -3.86 -13.04 0.34
CA LYS A 82 -5.18 -13.49 0.80
C LYS A 82 -6.24 -13.36 -0.29
N ASN A 83 -6.29 -12.24 -1.00
CA ASN A 83 -7.24 -12.03 -2.09
C ASN A 83 -6.95 -12.96 -3.28
N MET A 84 -5.68 -13.19 -3.61
CA MET A 84 -5.29 -14.17 -4.62
C MET A 84 -5.71 -15.59 -4.23
N ALA A 85 -5.54 -15.99 -2.97
CA ALA A 85 -6.00 -17.29 -2.48
C ALA A 85 -7.52 -17.48 -2.62
N VAL A 86 -8.32 -16.44 -2.35
CA VAL A 86 -9.78 -16.46 -2.57
C VAL A 86 -10.12 -16.56 -4.07
N SER A 87 -9.39 -15.85 -4.93
CA SER A 87 -9.55 -15.93 -6.38
C SER A 87 -9.20 -17.32 -6.91
N GLU A 88 -8.08 -17.91 -6.48
CA GLU A 88 -7.66 -19.25 -6.90
C GLU A 88 -8.59 -20.32 -6.33
N SER A 89 -9.08 -20.17 -5.10
CA SER A 89 -10.13 -21.04 -4.54
C SER A 89 -11.39 -20.99 -5.39
N THR A 90 -11.74 -19.81 -5.90
CA THR A 90 -12.86 -19.65 -6.82
C THR A 90 -12.61 -20.40 -8.14
N ASN A 91 -11.47 -20.18 -8.78
CA ASN A 91 -11.12 -20.88 -10.02
C ASN A 91 -11.11 -22.40 -9.83
N TRP A 92 -10.51 -22.88 -8.74
CA TRP A 92 -10.50 -24.30 -8.39
C TRP A 92 -11.90 -24.90 -8.30
N MET A 93 -12.83 -24.22 -7.63
CA MET A 93 -14.20 -24.71 -7.50
C MET A 93 -15.00 -24.58 -8.82
N ILE A 94 -14.62 -23.69 -9.75
CA ILE A 94 -15.18 -23.70 -11.13
C ILE A 94 -14.70 -24.93 -11.90
N TYR A 95 -13.40 -25.23 -11.85
CA TYR A 95 -12.87 -26.45 -12.49
C TYR A 95 -13.45 -27.73 -11.88
N HIS A 96 -13.66 -27.76 -10.56
CA HIS A 96 -14.37 -28.85 -9.90
C HIS A 96 -15.78 -29.06 -10.46
N TYR A 97 -16.52 -27.96 -10.65
CA TYR A 97 -17.85 -28.01 -11.30
C TYR A 97 -17.75 -28.54 -12.73
N LEU A 98 -16.80 -28.05 -13.54
CA LEU A 98 -16.63 -28.52 -14.92
C LEU A 98 -16.31 -30.02 -15.02
N LEU A 99 -15.69 -30.60 -14.00
CA LEU A 99 -15.36 -32.03 -13.95
C LEU A 99 -16.50 -32.92 -13.43
N LEU A 100 -17.29 -32.42 -12.48
CA LEU A 100 -18.30 -33.24 -11.78
C LEU A 100 -19.74 -32.84 -12.05
N GLU A 101 -19.96 -31.72 -12.74
CA GLU A 101 -21.26 -31.09 -13.00
C GLU A 101 -22.09 -30.83 -11.73
N LYS A 102 -21.42 -30.67 -10.59
CA LYS A 102 -22.04 -30.43 -9.29
C LYS A 102 -21.50 -29.14 -8.67
N ASP A 103 -22.39 -28.17 -8.47
CA ASP A 103 -22.11 -26.95 -7.72
C ASP A 103 -23.22 -26.76 -6.67
N PRO A 104 -22.89 -26.73 -5.35
CA PRO A 104 -23.88 -26.56 -4.30
C PRO A 104 -24.54 -25.16 -4.31
N LEU A 105 -23.88 -24.13 -4.85
CA LEU A 105 -24.38 -22.76 -4.93
C LEU A 105 -25.01 -22.46 -6.31
N GLY A 106 -24.53 -23.14 -7.35
CA GLY A 106 -25.00 -23.02 -8.73
C GLY A 106 -24.17 -22.03 -9.56
N LEU A 107 -23.89 -22.42 -10.81
CA LEU A 107 -23.03 -21.66 -11.73
C LEU A 107 -23.55 -20.24 -11.99
N GLU A 108 -24.86 -20.08 -12.08
CA GLU A 108 -25.53 -18.80 -12.34
C GLU A 108 -25.31 -17.77 -11.23
N TYR A 109 -25.47 -18.18 -9.97
CA TYR A 109 -25.17 -17.33 -8.81
C TYR A 109 -23.71 -16.87 -8.85
N ARG A 110 -22.81 -17.81 -9.12
CA ARG A 110 -21.38 -17.58 -9.10
C ARG A 110 -20.93 -16.62 -10.20
N PHE A 111 -21.47 -16.79 -11.40
CA PHE A 111 -21.26 -15.89 -12.52
C PHE A 111 -21.67 -14.46 -12.16
N LEU A 112 -22.90 -14.28 -11.65
CA LEU A 112 -23.41 -12.96 -11.28
C LEU A 112 -22.62 -12.34 -10.13
N TYR A 113 -22.36 -13.10 -9.07
CA TYR A 113 -21.62 -12.62 -7.89
C TYR A 113 -20.22 -12.13 -8.26
N HIS A 114 -19.44 -12.92 -8.99
CA HIS A 114 -18.07 -12.54 -9.33
C HIS A 114 -18.02 -11.39 -10.35
N GLY A 115 -18.95 -11.33 -11.29
CA GLY A 115 -19.05 -10.20 -12.22
C GLY A 115 -19.39 -8.89 -11.50
N VAL A 116 -20.35 -8.92 -10.58
CA VAL A 116 -20.70 -7.76 -9.75
C VAL A 116 -19.59 -7.41 -8.76
N ALA A 117 -18.88 -8.40 -8.22
CA ALA A 117 -17.71 -8.17 -7.36
C ALA A 117 -16.57 -7.48 -8.11
N CYS A 118 -16.33 -7.87 -9.37
CA CYS A 118 -15.38 -7.18 -10.24
C CYS A 118 -15.76 -5.70 -10.39
N LEU A 119 -17.03 -5.40 -10.69
CA LEU A 119 -17.53 -4.02 -10.77
C LEU A 119 -17.34 -3.26 -9.44
N PHE A 120 -17.73 -3.87 -8.33
CA PHE A 120 -17.61 -3.27 -7.00
C PHE A 120 -16.15 -2.91 -6.68
N HIS A 121 -15.22 -3.83 -6.86
CA HIS A 121 -13.80 -3.60 -6.57
C HIS A 121 -13.19 -2.55 -7.50
N THR A 122 -13.49 -2.60 -8.81
CA THR A 122 -13.03 -1.59 -9.78
C THR A 122 -13.54 -0.19 -9.44
N SER A 123 -14.79 -0.08 -8.98
CA SER A 123 -15.36 1.22 -8.58
C SER A 123 -14.64 1.85 -7.38
N GLN A 124 -13.95 1.07 -6.54
CA GLN A 124 -13.28 1.59 -5.35
C GLN A 124 -12.08 2.49 -5.67
N PHE A 125 -11.43 2.28 -6.81
CA PHE A 125 -10.30 3.10 -7.26
C PHE A 125 -10.64 4.01 -8.45
N SER A 126 -11.94 4.25 -8.68
CA SER A 126 -12.48 5.25 -9.63
C SER A 126 -12.10 5.07 -11.10
N ASP A 127 -11.77 3.85 -11.53
CA ASP A 127 -11.56 3.54 -12.94
C ASP A 127 -12.91 3.35 -13.66
N ILE A 128 -13.52 4.48 -14.05
CA ILE A 128 -14.85 4.51 -14.67
C ILE A 128 -14.86 3.81 -16.03
N THR A 129 -13.78 3.90 -16.81
CA THR A 129 -13.66 3.24 -18.11
C THR A 129 -13.78 1.73 -17.98
N THR A 130 -13.03 1.15 -17.03
CA THR A 130 -13.11 -0.29 -16.75
C THR A 130 -14.46 -0.68 -16.15
N CYS A 131 -15.05 0.16 -15.28
CA CYS A 131 -16.41 -0.07 -14.77
C CYS A 131 -17.44 -0.16 -15.90
N ASN A 132 -17.40 0.76 -16.87
CA ASN A 132 -18.30 0.76 -18.02
C ASN A 132 -18.11 -0.51 -18.88
N ALA A 133 -16.87 -0.95 -19.08
CA ALA A 133 -16.59 -2.21 -19.78
C ALA A 133 -17.17 -3.43 -19.06
N ILE A 134 -17.05 -3.49 -17.72
CA ILE A 134 -17.62 -4.56 -16.90
C ILE A 134 -19.15 -4.54 -16.95
N VAL A 135 -19.78 -3.37 -16.78
CA VAL A 135 -21.24 -3.24 -16.86
C VAL A 135 -21.75 -3.67 -18.23
N LYS A 136 -21.10 -3.22 -19.30
CA LYS A 136 -21.43 -3.65 -20.66
C LYS A 136 -21.36 -5.18 -20.81
N GLY A 137 -20.26 -5.80 -20.38
CA GLY A 137 -20.11 -7.27 -20.46
C GLY A 137 -21.16 -8.03 -19.63
N LEU A 138 -21.54 -7.50 -18.46
CA LEU A 138 -22.63 -8.05 -17.66
C LEU A 138 -24.00 -7.91 -18.34
N LEU A 139 -24.30 -6.75 -18.91
CA LEU A 139 -25.55 -6.51 -19.64
C LEU A 139 -25.65 -7.39 -20.90
N GLU A 140 -24.54 -7.60 -21.61
CA GLU A 140 -24.48 -8.51 -22.76
C GLU A 140 -24.68 -9.97 -22.36
N SER A 141 -24.28 -10.35 -21.14
CA SER A 141 -24.43 -11.71 -20.63
C SER A 141 -25.81 -11.98 -20.02
N ILE A 142 -26.43 -10.98 -19.39
CA ILE A 142 -27.74 -11.08 -18.73
C ILE A 142 -28.83 -10.63 -19.70
N VAL A 143 -28.93 -11.26 -20.88
CA VAL A 143 -29.91 -10.87 -21.92
C VAL A 143 -31.34 -11.13 -21.43
N ASN A 144 -31.58 -12.27 -20.78
CA ASN A 144 -32.89 -12.63 -20.22
C ASN A 144 -32.75 -12.93 -18.72
N PRO A 145 -32.98 -11.95 -17.81
CA PRO A 145 -32.80 -12.17 -16.38
C PRO A 145 -33.74 -13.25 -15.81
N ASN A 146 -34.93 -13.42 -16.39
CA ASN A 146 -35.90 -14.41 -15.94
C ASN A 146 -35.46 -15.87 -16.22
N SER A 147 -34.50 -16.11 -17.11
CA SER A 147 -33.97 -17.46 -17.34
C SER A 147 -32.93 -17.87 -16.30
N ILE A 148 -32.43 -16.94 -15.48
CA ILE A 148 -31.45 -17.20 -14.44
C ILE A 148 -32.19 -17.40 -13.11
N THR A 149 -31.89 -18.48 -12.39
CA THR A 149 -32.53 -18.85 -11.12
C THR A 149 -31.49 -19.07 -10.02
N ILE A 150 -31.48 -18.16 -9.04
CA ILE A 150 -30.54 -18.20 -7.91
C ILE A 150 -31.28 -18.32 -6.58
N THR A 151 -30.57 -18.60 -5.49
CA THR A 151 -31.21 -18.62 -4.16
C THR A 151 -31.57 -17.22 -3.69
N LYS A 152 -32.59 -17.10 -2.83
CA LYS A 152 -32.99 -15.80 -2.25
C LYS A 152 -31.84 -15.11 -1.54
N ASN A 153 -31.04 -15.88 -0.79
CA ASN A 153 -29.87 -15.35 -0.10
C ASN A 153 -28.81 -14.85 -1.10
N GLY A 154 -28.51 -15.63 -2.13
CA GLY A 154 -27.53 -15.23 -3.16
C GLY A 154 -27.93 -13.95 -3.89
N LYS A 155 -29.22 -13.79 -4.23
CA LYS A 155 -29.73 -12.54 -4.81
C LYS A 155 -29.52 -11.34 -3.90
N ASN A 156 -29.83 -11.50 -2.61
CA ASN A 156 -29.66 -10.43 -1.62
C ASN A 156 -28.18 -10.04 -1.45
N GLU A 157 -27.27 -11.01 -1.46
CA GLU A 157 -25.83 -10.76 -1.39
C GLU A 157 -25.34 -9.95 -2.61
N ILE A 158 -25.77 -10.33 -3.81
CA ILE A 158 -25.42 -9.61 -5.05
C ILE A 158 -25.97 -8.17 -5.02
N LEU A 159 -27.24 -7.98 -4.62
CA LEU A 159 -27.85 -6.65 -4.53
C LEU A 159 -27.16 -5.76 -3.48
N LYS A 160 -26.76 -6.35 -2.33
CA LYS A 160 -25.99 -5.64 -1.31
C LYS A 160 -24.60 -5.25 -1.81
N LEU A 161 -24.00 -6.06 -2.68
CA LEU A 161 -22.72 -5.74 -3.29
C LEU A 161 -22.87 -4.56 -4.27
N LEU A 162 -23.90 -4.61 -5.13
CA LEU A 162 -24.24 -3.51 -6.05
C LEU A 162 -24.47 -2.19 -5.31
N SER A 163 -25.21 -2.21 -4.19
CA SER A 163 -25.50 -0.97 -3.45
C SER A 163 -24.24 -0.27 -2.91
N ASN A 164 -23.10 -0.97 -2.82
CA ASN A 164 -21.83 -0.42 -2.36
C ASN A 164 -20.89 0.00 -3.49
N VAL A 165 -21.30 -0.14 -4.76
CA VAL A 165 -20.56 0.38 -5.92
C VAL A 165 -20.48 1.90 -5.80
N LYS A 166 -19.28 2.46 -6.00
CA LYS A 166 -19.05 3.91 -5.93
C LYS A 166 -19.23 4.56 -7.30
N HIS A 167 -19.55 5.86 -7.31
CA HIS A 167 -19.68 6.67 -8.52
C HIS A 167 -20.69 6.14 -9.53
N THR A 168 -21.80 5.58 -9.03
CA THR A 168 -22.86 4.98 -9.85
C THR A 168 -23.50 5.96 -10.84
N ASP A 169 -23.45 7.25 -10.54
CA ASP A 169 -23.89 8.36 -11.40
C ASP A 169 -23.04 8.50 -12.68
N LYS A 170 -21.78 8.02 -12.65
CA LYS A 170 -20.83 8.12 -13.76
C LYS A 170 -20.72 6.82 -14.56
N ILE A 171 -21.28 5.73 -14.05
CA ILE A 171 -21.18 4.41 -14.68
C ILE A 171 -22.38 4.23 -15.62
N GLU A 172 -22.11 4.16 -16.91
CA GLU A 172 -23.12 4.00 -17.95
C GLU A 172 -23.78 2.62 -17.82
N GLY A 173 -25.12 2.56 -17.91
CA GLY A 173 -25.87 1.31 -17.80
C GLY A 173 -25.99 0.73 -16.39
N TYR A 174 -25.47 1.41 -15.35
CA TYR A 174 -25.54 0.91 -13.97
C TYR A 174 -26.98 0.65 -13.49
N LEU A 175 -27.90 1.60 -13.73
CA LEU A 175 -29.31 1.44 -13.34
C LEU A 175 -29.99 0.30 -14.11
N GLU A 176 -29.62 0.11 -15.37
CA GLU A 176 -30.12 -1.00 -16.17
C GLU A 176 -29.64 -2.34 -15.60
N LEU A 177 -28.35 -2.44 -15.26
CA LEU A 177 -27.76 -3.63 -14.64
C LEU A 177 -28.45 -3.96 -13.31
N LEU A 178 -28.66 -2.96 -12.46
CA LEU A 178 -29.39 -3.11 -11.20
C LEU A 178 -30.80 -3.68 -11.44
N ASN A 179 -31.52 -3.15 -12.41
CA ASN A 179 -32.86 -3.62 -12.75
C ASN A 179 -32.83 -5.07 -13.27
N ARG A 180 -31.90 -5.42 -14.18
CA ARG A 180 -31.77 -6.80 -14.68
C ARG A 180 -31.50 -7.79 -13.55
N ILE A 181 -30.60 -7.46 -12.62
CA ILE A 181 -30.30 -8.31 -11.47
C ILE A 181 -31.50 -8.40 -10.52
N ALA A 182 -32.25 -7.31 -10.35
CA ALA A 182 -33.49 -7.32 -9.56
C ALA A 182 -34.59 -8.21 -10.18
N LEU A 183 -34.58 -8.41 -11.50
CA LEU A 183 -35.53 -9.28 -12.22
C LEU A 183 -35.13 -10.76 -12.25
N VAL A 184 -33.93 -11.12 -11.80
CA VAL A 184 -33.48 -12.53 -11.76
C VAL A 184 -34.41 -13.39 -10.89
N ASN A 185 -34.76 -14.58 -11.37
CA ASN A 185 -35.66 -15.50 -10.66
C ASN A 185 -35.01 -16.10 -9.41
N VAL A 186 -35.86 -16.45 -8.45
CA VAL A 186 -35.43 -16.98 -7.15
C VAL A 186 -36.05 -18.35 -6.93
N ARG A 187 -35.22 -19.31 -6.52
CA ARG A 187 -35.64 -20.62 -5.99
C ARG A 187 -35.57 -20.69 -4.47
#